data_AF-A0A3S1P0M1-F1
#
_entry.id   AF-A0A3S1P0M1-F1
#
_cell.length_a   1.000
_cell.length_b   1.000
_cell.length_c   1.000
_cell.angle_alpha   90.00
_cell.angle_beta   90.00
_cell.angle_gamma   90.00
#
_symmetry.space_group_name_H-M   'P 1'
#
loop_
_entity.id
_entity.type
_entity.pdbx_description
1 polymer ?
#
loop_
_entity_poly.entity_id
_entity_poly.type
_entity_poly.pdbx_seq_one_letter_code
_entity_poly.pdbx_strand_id
1 'polypeptide(L)'
;LKLPKVFVLADVRLDGPVASLLATVAEARGLTLVTTGQIQRPALESELDGDDYLKASLRAHHYREFRRLKRRLGDLGKLEHVVARGPEDIRHAIEGFLSLEAAGWKGRERTAMAIDRFRAAFAREAVHRLAEQDMCRIHSLTLDGRTIACLIVFVEAGIAYTWKTAYDETLASYSPGTLLMIEVTRQHLDDPNIMMTDSCAVPDHPVMSRLWA
;
A
#
# COMPACT_ATOMS: atom_id res chain seq x y z
N LEU A 1 -22.64 27.22 -19.44
CA LEU A 1 -21.93 25.93 -19.62
C LEU A 1 -22.96 24.80 -19.52
N LYS A 2 -22.97 23.84 -20.46
CA LYS A 2 -23.80 22.62 -20.36
C LYS A 2 -23.09 21.67 -19.39
N LEU A 3 -23.46 21.70 -18.11
CA LEU A 3 -22.92 20.79 -17.11
C LEU A 3 -23.67 19.45 -17.11
N PRO A 4 -23.03 18.35 -16.69
CA PRO A 4 -23.70 17.05 -16.59
C PRO A 4 -24.82 17.09 -15.55
N LYS A 5 -25.90 16.33 -15.79
CA LYS A 5 -27.04 16.22 -14.87
C LYS A 5 -26.77 15.37 -13.64
N VAL A 6 -25.76 14.50 -13.73
CA VAL A 6 -25.33 13.59 -12.67
C VAL A 6 -23.84 13.76 -12.51
N PHE A 7 -23.39 13.91 -11.27
CA PHE A 7 -21.98 13.94 -10.92
C PHE A 7 -21.66 12.70 -10.08
N VAL A 8 -20.71 11.89 -10.56
CA VAL A 8 -20.30 10.65 -9.89
C VAL A 8 -18.95 10.88 -9.25
N LEU A 9 -18.88 10.66 -7.95
CA LEU A 9 -17.65 10.67 -7.16
C LEU A 9 -17.33 9.22 -6.80
N ALA A 10 -16.31 8.66 -7.45
CA ALA A 10 -15.87 7.29 -7.21
C ALA A 10 -14.98 7.21 -5.96
N ASP A 11 -15.01 6.05 -5.29
CA ASP A 11 -14.09 5.67 -4.22
C ASP A 11 -13.99 6.68 -3.05
N VAL A 12 -15.12 7.32 -2.70
CA VAL A 12 -15.19 8.26 -1.59
C VAL A 12 -15.35 7.51 -0.26
N ARG A 13 -14.47 7.82 0.70
CA ARG A 13 -14.62 7.36 2.08
C ARG A 13 -15.86 7.99 2.72
N LEU A 14 -16.83 7.15 3.10
CA LEU A 14 -18.17 7.58 3.51
C LEU A 14 -18.24 8.16 4.93
N ASP A 15 -17.27 7.86 5.79
CA ASP A 15 -17.12 8.35 7.17
C ASP A 15 -16.05 9.46 7.28
N GLY A 16 -15.79 10.17 6.17
CA GLY A 16 -14.82 11.26 6.09
C GLY A 16 -15.45 12.66 6.02
N PRO A 17 -14.66 13.72 6.27
CA PRO A 17 -15.11 15.11 6.16
C PRO A 17 -15.72 15.46 4.79
N VAL A 18 -15.20 14.86 3.71
CA VAL A 18 -15.72 15.08 2.35
C VAL A 18 -17.14 14.54 2.19
N ALA A 19 -17.42 13.32 2.68
CA ALA A 19 -18.75 12.73 2.61
C ALA A 19 -19.76 13.54 3.44
N SER A 20 -19.38 13.97 4.65
CA SER A 20 -20.19 14.86 5.49
C SER A 20 -20.51 16.18 4.78
N LEU A 21 -19.51 16.82 4.17
CA LEU A 21 -19.69 18.07 3.43
C LEU A 21 -20.62 17.89 2.22
N LEU A 22 -20.46 16.80 1.46
CA LEU A 22 -21.32 16.50 0.33
C LEU A 22 -22.77 16.31 0.76
N ALA A 23 -23.02 15.60 1.86
CA ALA A 23 -24.35 15.43 2.43
C ALA A 23 -24.97 16.78 2.81
N THR A 24 -24.24 17.63 3.55
CA THR A 24 -24.70 18.96 3.95
C THR A 24 -25.01 19.87 2.75
N VAL A 25 -24.16 19.89 1.73
CA VAL A 25 -24.37 20.72 0.54
C VAL A 25 -25.54 20.20 -0.29
N ALA A 26 -25.69 18.88 -0.41
CA ALA A 26 -26.80 18.27 -1.12
C ALA A 26 -28.13 18.63 -0.47
N GLU A 27 -28.21 18.49 0.86
CA GLU A 27 -29.39 18.86 1.65
C GLU A 27 -29.72 20.35 1.50
N ALA A 28 -28.76 21.24 1.73
CA ALA A 28 -28.96 22.69 1.66
C ALA A 28 -29.41 23.19 0.27
N ARG A 29 -29.15 22.41 -0.79
CA ARG A 29 -29.49 22.73 -2.18
C ARG A 29 -30.64 21.90 -2.74
N GLY A 30 -31.24 21.00 -1.95
CA GLY A 30 -32.28 20.09 -2.43
C GLY A 30 -31.81 19.14 -3.53
N LEU A 31 -30.52 18.78 -3.54
CA LEU A 31 -29.94 17.85 -4.51
C LEU A 31 -30.07 16.42 -4.00
N THR A 32 -30.37 15.49 -4.90
CA THR A 32 -30.35 14.06 -4.59
C THR A 32 -28.92 13.56 -4.47
N LEU A 33 -28.58 12.97 -3.32
CA LEU A 33 -27.32 12.24 -3.09
C LEU A 33 -27.64 10.75 -2.93
N VAL A 34 -26.98 9.91 -3.73
CA VAL A 34 -27.18 8.45 -3.70
C VAL A 34 -25.83 7.78 -3.54
N THR A 35 -25.71 6.91 -2.53
CA THR A 35 -24.56 6.03 -2.35
C THR A 35 -24.78 4.73 -3.11
N THR A 36 -23.82 4.35 -3.95
CA THR A 36 -23.85 3.11 -4.73
C THR A 36 -22.53 2.37 -4.61
N GLY A 37 -22.57 1.03 -4.64
CA GLY A 37 -21.34 0.23 -4.65
C GLY A 37 -20.53 0.32 -3.36
N GLN A 38 -21.19 0.41 -2.20
CA GLN A 38 -20.52 0.46 -0.91
C GLN A 38 -19.70 -0.82 -0.69
N ILE A 39 -18.45 -0.65 -0.32
CA ILE A 39 -17.53 -1.73 0.05
C ILE A 39 -16.83 -1.40 1.36
N GLN A 40 -16.34 -2.43 2.05
CA GLN A 40 -15.41 -2.30 3.16
C GLN A 40 -14.08 -2.91 2.74
N ARG A 41 -12.98 -2.27 3.14
CA ARG A 41 -11.63 -2.79 2.94
C ARG A 41 -10.79 -2.59 4.19
N PRO A 42 -9.80 -3.46 4.44
CA PRO A 42 -8.99 -3.37 5.64
C PRO A 42 -8.20 -2.06 5.72
N ALA A 43 -8.05 -1.53 6.92
CA ALA A 43 -7.20 -0.40 7.22
C ALA A 43 -6.42 -0.61 8.52
N LEU A 44 -5.26 0.04 8.61
CA LEU A 44 -4.44 0.06 9.82
C LEU A 44 -4.67 1.38 10.55
N GLU A 45 -5.32 1.33 11.70
CA GLU A 45 -5.50 2.45 12.62
C GLU A 45 -5.52 1.88 14.04
N SER A 46 -4.50 2.20 14.84
CA SER A 46 -4.31 1.62 16.17
C SER A 46 -3.32 2.44 16.99
N GLU A 47 -3.54 2.51 18.30
CA GLU A 47 -2.61 3.11 19.27
C GLU A 47 -1.55 2.11 19.80
N LEU A 48 -1.71 0.81 19.50
CA LEU A 48 -0.70 -0.20 19.82
C LEU A 48 0.55 -0.04 18.97
N ASP A 49 1.71 -0.37 19.54
CA ASP A 49 2.94 -0.53 18.76
C ASP A 49 2.82 -1.69 17.77
N GLY A 50 3.75 -1.73 16.81
CA GLY A 50 3.72 -2.69 15.72
C GLY A 50 3.68 -4.16 16.16
N ASP A 51 4.44 -4.55 17.19
CA ASP A 51 4.53 -5.95 17.61
C ASP A 51 3.32 -6.37 18.45
N ASP A 52 2.83 -5.50 19.32
CA ASP A 52 1.62 -5.74 20.11
C ASP A 52 0.38 -5.78 19.22
N TYR A 53 0.28 -4.88 18.22
CA TYR A 53 -0.77 -4.92 17.21
C TYR A 53 -0.76 -6.25 16.45
N LEU A 54 0.39 -6.65 15.89
CA LEU A 54 0.49 -7.88 15.11
C LEU A 54 0.14 -9.13 15.94
N LYS A 55 0.50 -9.14 17.23
CA LYS A 55 0.18 -10.24 18.15
C LYS A 55 -1.30 -10.27 18.50
N ALA A 56 -1.96 -9.12 18.62
CA ALA A 56 -3.40 -9.00 18.89
C ALA A 56 -4.24 -9.35 17.65
N SER A 57 -3.84 -8.87 16.47
CA SER A 57 -4.59 -9.01 15.22
C SER A 57 -4.45 -10.41 14.60
N LEU A 58 -3.29 -11.06 14.74
CA LEU A 58 -3.04 -12.37 14.13
C LEU A 58 -3.35 -13.54 15.05
N ARG A 59 -3.94 -14.59 14.48
CA ARG A 59 -4.00 -15.91 15.15
C ARG A 59 -2.59 -16.41 15.45
N ALA A 60 -2.40 -17.02 16.62
CA ALA A 60 -1.09 -17.47 17.11
C ALA A 60 -0.30 -18.39 16.15
N HIS A 61 -0.97 -19.19 15.32
CA HIS A 61 -0.29 -20.02 14.32
C HIS A 61 0.22 -19.19 13.12
N HIS A 62 -0.53 -18.19 12.65
CA HIS A 62 -0.06 -17.27 11.59
C HIS A 62 1.11 -16.42 12.06
N TYR A 63 1.04 -15.90 13.29
CA TYR A 63 2.14 -15.12 13.87
C TYR A 63 3.44 -15.95 13.96
N ARG A 64 3.35 -17.21 14.41
CA ARG A 64 4.49 -18.14 14.42
C ARG A 64 5.00 -18.45 13.02
N GLU A 65 4.09 -18.60 12.05
CA GLU A 65 4.45 -18.91 10.67
C GLU A 65 5.26 -17.80 10.02
N PHE A 66 4.84 -16.54 10.11
CA PHE A 66 5.62 -15.45 9.50
C PHE A 66 6.99 -15.26 10.16
N ARG A 67 7.11 -15.46 11.48
CA ARG A 67 8.41 -15.47 12.15
C ARG A 67 9.31 -16.61 11.64
N ARG A 68 8.73 -17.78 11.34
CA ARG A 68 9.45 -18.91 10.72
C ARG A 68 9.90 -18.55 9.31
N LEU A 69 9.02 -18.00 8.48
CA LEU A 69 9.36 -17.60 7.11
C LEU A 69 10.43 -16.51 7.07
N LYS A 70 10.33 -15.47 7.92
CA LYS A 70 11.35 -14.41 8.05
C LYS A 70 12.72 -14.99 8.39
N ARG A 71 12.78 -15.91 9.36
CA ARG A 71 14.03 -16.59 9.74
C ARG A 71 14.61 -17.39 8.57
N ARG A 72 13.80 -18.27 7.95
CA ARG A 72 14.25 -19.11 6.83
C ARG A 72 14.72 -18.30 5.63
N LEU A 73 14.12 -17.14 5.39
CA LEU A 73 14.54 -16.24 4.34
C LEU A 73 15.85 -15.52 4.71
N GLY A 74 16.02 -15.14 5.98
CA GLY A 74 17.28 -14.63 6.51
C GLY A 74 18.42 -15.65 6.58
N ASP A 75 18.11 -16.95 6.59
CA ASP A 75 19.14 -18.00 6.49
C ASP A 75 19.78 -18.06 5.09
N LEU A 76 19.15 -17.45 4.07
CA LEU A 76 19.68 -17.38 2.71
C LEU A 76 20.70 -16.24 2.51
N GLY A 77 20.69 -15.23 3.38
CA GLY A 77 21.47 -14.01 3.21
C GLY A 77 21.00 -12.87 4.11
N LYS A 78 21.63 -11.70 3.98
CA LYS A 78 21.32 -10.52 4.78
C LYS A 78 19.95 -9.96 4.38
N LEU A 79 18.92 -10.24 5.18
CA LEU A 79 17.56 -9.75 4.99
C LEU A 79 17.35 -8.40 5.69
N GLU A 80 17.03 -7.35 4.93
CA GLU A 80 16.81 -6.00 5.46
C GLU A 80 15.49 -5.41 4.98
N HIS A 81 14.85 -4.62 5.84
CA HIS A 81 13.74 -3.74 5.44
C HIS A 81 14.27 -2.32 5.33
N VAL A 82 14.05 -1.70 4.17
CA VAL A 82 14.54 -0.37 3.83
C VAL A 82 13.36 0.49 3.39
N VAL A 83 13.33 1.75 3.81
CA VAL A 83 12.29 2.71 3.41
C VAL A 83 12.96 3.89 2.70
N ALA A 84 12.65 4.06 1.42
CA ALA A 84 13.01 5.26 0.67
C ALA A 84 11.99 6.37 0.95
N ARG A 85 12.47 7.59 1.20
CA ARG A 85 11.67 8.79 1.53
C ARG A 85 12.09 10.01 0.73
N GLY A 86 13.40 10.23 0.55
CA GLY A 86 13.91 11.36 -0.22
C GLY A 86 13.80 11.16 -1.74
N PRO A 87 13.79 12.25 -2.54
CA PRO A 87 13.66 12.17 -4.00
C PRO A 87 14.68 11.22 -4.67
N GLU A 88 15.95 11.29 -4.28
CA GLU A 88 16.99 10.41 -4.85
C GLU A 88 16.79 8.94 -4.46
N ASP A 89 16.47 8.66 -3.20
CA ASP A 89 16.21 7.29 -2.75
C ASP A 89 14.99 6.70 -3.45
N ILE A 90 13.93 7.50 -3.62
CA ILE A 90 12.71 7.11 -4.33
C ILE A 90 13.01 6.86 -5.81
N ARG A 91 13.83 7.71 -6.45
CA ARG A 91 14.27 7.56 -7.84
C ARG A 91 15.02 6.24 -8.05
N HIS A 92 15.79 5.78 -7.06
CA HIS A 92 16.45 4.49 -7.11
C HIS A 92 15.49 3.32 -6.80
N ALA A 93 14.67 3.44 -5.76
CA ALA A 93 13.79 2.37 -5.30
C ALA A 93 12.67 2.03 -6.31
N ILE A 94 12.18 3.02 -7.07
CA ILE A 94 11.14 2.78 -8.10
C ILE A 94 11.65 1.86 -9.22
N GLU A 95 12.93 1.90 -9.58
CA GLU A 95 13.49 0.98 -10.57
C GLU A 95 13.50 -0.47 -10.07
N GLY A 96 13.71 -0.66 -8.76
CA GLY A 96 13.57 -1.97 -8.10
C GLY A 96 12.14 -2.50 -8.20
N PHE A 97 11.14 -1.65 -7.93
CA PHE A 97 9.73 -2.00 -8.12
C PHE A 97 9.42 -2.39 -9.58
N LEU A 98 9.80 -1.55 -10.55
CA LEU A 98 9.51 -1.78 -11.97
C LEU A 98 10.17 -3.07 -12.47
N SER A 99 11.39 -3.36 -12.01
CA SER A 99 12.09 -4.61 -12.34
C SER A 99 11.37 -5.84 -11.79
N LEU A 100 10.92 -5.80 -10.53
CA LEU A 100 10.13 -6.88 -9.92
C LEU A 100 8.77 -7.05 -10.60
N GLU A 101 8.08 -5.95 -10.90
CA GLU A 101 6.75 -5.98 -11.54
C GLU A 101 6.82 -6.57 -12.95
N ALA A 102 7.87 -6.24 -13.71
CA ALA A 102 8.12 -6.82 -15.04
C ALA A 102 8.39 -8.33 -14.99
N ALA A 103 9.08 -8.81 -13.95
CA ALA A 103 9.44 -10.22 -13.79
C ALA A 103 8.29 -11.09 -13.24
N GLY A 104 7.34 -10.51 -12.50
CA GLY A 104 6.24 -11.23 -11.83
C GLY A 104 5.00 -11.52 -12.69
N TRP A 105 3.92 -11.99 -12.05
CA TRP A 105 2.66 -12.43 -12.66
C TRP A 105 1.96 -11.38 -13.53
N LYS A 106 2.14 -10.08 -13.23
CA LYS A 106 1.64 -8.96 -14.06
C LYS A 106 2.44 -8.77 -15.34
N GLY A 107 3.68 -9.24 -15.37
CA GLY A 107 4.51 -9.51 -16.55
C GLY A 107 3.77 -10.40 -17.57
N ARG A 108 3.15 -11.46 -17.05
CA ARG A 108 2.50 -12.51 -17.84
C ARG A 108 1.10 -12.11 -18.32
N GLU A 109 0.38 -11.26 -17.59
CA GLU A 109 -0.94 -10.74 -17.97
C GLU A 109 -0.91 -9.42 -18.77
N ARG A 110 0.27 -8.88 -19.12
CA ARG A 110 0.46 -7.58 -19.80
C ARG A 110 -0.13 -6.36 -19.05
N THR A 111 -0.37 -6.48 -17.75
CA THR A 111 -0.95 -5.41 -16.92
C THR A 111 0.09 -4.67 -16.08
N ALA A 112 1.33 -5.14 -16.02
CA ALA A 112 2.43 -4.45 -15.31
C ALA A 112 2.67 -3.05 -15.89
N MET A 113 2.86 -2.07 -15.02
CA MET A 113 3.22 -0.71 -15.41
C MET A 113 4.53 -0.68 -16.18
N ALA A 114 5.45 -1.60 -15.88
CA ALA A 114 6.73 -1.71 -16.56
C ALA A 114 6.66 -2.16 -18.04
N ILE A 115 5.60 -2.85 -18.47
CA ILE A 115 5.45 -3.35 -19.86
C ILE A 115 5.03 -2.24 -20.80
N ASP A 116 4.26 -1.27 -20.30
CA ASP A 116 3.84 -0.09 -21.05
C ASP A 116 4.76 1.07 -20.69
N ARG A 117 5.62 1.48 -21.63
CA ARG A 117 6.57 2.59 -21.44
C ARG A 117 5.90 3.88 -20.93
N PHE A 118 4.64 4.12 -21.29
CA PHE A 118 3.91 5.31 -20.85
C PHE A 118 3.47 5.18 -19.39
N ARG A 119 3.07 3.98 -18.95
CA ARG A 119 2.74 3.71 -17.53
C ARG A 119 3.99 3.76 -16.66
N ALA A 120 5.12 3.23 -17.13
CA ALA A 120 6.38 3.32 -16.41
C ALA A 120 6.86 4.77 -16.27
N ALA A 121 6.77 5.57 -17.35
CA ALA A 121 7.09 6.99 -17.30
C ALA A 121 6.15 7.76 -16.35
N PHE A 122 4.85 7.48 -16.39
CA PHE A 122 3.87 8.05 -15.46
C PHE A 122 4.20 7.67 -14.01
N ALA A 123 4.51 6.40 -13.73
CA ALA A 123 4.87 5.95 -12.38
C ALA A 123 6.07 6.72 -11.84
N ARG A 124 7.16 6.82 -12.63
CA ARG A 124 8.38 7.55 -12.26
C ARG A 124 8.08 9.02 -11.96
N GLU A 125 7.37 9.71 -12.86
CA GLU A 125 7.04 11.12 -12.67
C GLU A 125 6.15 11.32 -11.43
N ALA A 126 5.12 10.49 -11.26
CA ALA A 126 4.20 10.60 -10.13
C ALA A 126 4.92 10.39 -8.79
N VAL A 127 5.71 9.31 -8.63
CA VAL A 127 6.43 9.06 -7.38
C VAL A 127 7.50 10.13 -7.11
N HIS A 128 8.18 10.63 -8.15
CA HIS A 128 9.18 11.68 -8.01
C HIS A 128 8.56 12.98 -7.52
N ARG A 129 7.47 13.44 -8.14
CA ARG A 129 6.76 14.67 -7.74
C ARG A 129 6.20 14.59 -6.33
N LEU A 130 5.67 13.43 -5.94
CA LEU A 130 5.18 13.21 -4.58
C LEU A 130 6.34 13.14 -3.57
N ALA A 131 7.49 12.58 -3.94
CA ALA A 131 8.68 12.58 -3.08
C ALA A 131 9.23 13.98 -2.82
N GLU A 132 9.18 14.90 -3.81
CA GLU A 132 9.54 16.31 -3.62
C GLU A 132 8.72 17.01 -2.52
N GLN A 133 7.53 16.48 -2.24
CA GLN A 133 6.59 16.99 -1.22
C GLN A 133 6.54 16.10 0.03
N ASP A 134 7.45 15.13 0.16
CA ASP A 134 7.47 14.15 1.25
C ASP A 134 6.22 13.24 1.33
N MET A 135 5.49 13.10 0.22
CA MET A 135 4.23 12.36 0.10
C MET A 135 4.40 10.94 -0.46
N CYS A 136 5.62 10.43 -0.57
CA CYS A 136 5.89 9.10 -1.11
C CYS A 136 6.88 8.33 -0.25
N ARG A 137 6.57 7.05 0.00
CA ARG A 137 7.49 6.06 0.57
C ARG A 137 7.59 4.85 -0.34
N ILE A 138 8.77 4.27 -0.45
CA ILE A 138 8.93 2.96 -1.07
C ILE A 138 9.57 2.02 -0.05
N HIS A 139 8.78 1.06 0.43
CA HIS A 139 9.22 0.02 1.34
C HIS A 139 9.79 -1.13 0.52
N SER A 140 10.98 -1.58 0.88
CA SER A 140 11.68 -2.66 0.20
C SER A 140 12.15 -3.70 1.21
N LEU A 141 11.91 -4.97 0.90
CA LEU A 141 12.59 -6.08 1.54
C LEU A 141 13.76 -6.47 0.63
N THR A 142 14.98 -6.43 1.14
CA THR A 142 16.20 -6.75 0.39
C THR A 142 16.88 -8.00 0.96
N LEU A 143 17.47 -8.81 0.08
CA LEU A 143 18.29 -9.96 0.42
C LEU A 143 19.67 -9.78 -0.22
N ASP A 144 20.70 -9.63 0.61
CA ASP A 144 22.07 -9.28 0.16
C ASP A 144 22.09 -8.05 -0.75
N GLY A 145 21.29 -7.04 -0.40
CA GLY A 145 21.15 -5.79 -1.17
C GLY A 145 20.25 -5.88 -2.42
N ARG A 146 19.79 -7.07 -2.81
CA ARG A 146 18.82 -7.24 -3.90
C ARG A 146 17.39 -7.08 -3.40
N THR A 147 16.60 -6.18 -3.99
CA THR A 147 15.17 -6.05 -3.67
C THR A 147 14.39 -7.30 -4.07
N ILE A 148 13.71 -7.93 -3.12
CA ILE A 148 12.91 -9.15 -3.30
C ILE A 148 11.41 -8.91 -3.06
N ALA A 149 11.04 -7.82 -2.39
CA ALA A 149 9.66 -7.33 -2.35
C ALA A 149 9.67 -5.81 -2.23
N CYS A 150 8.66 -5.17 -2.81
CA CYS A 150 8.54 -3.73 -2.84
C CYS A 150 7.07 -3.30 -2.70
N LEU A 151 6.84 -2.17 -2.01
CA LEU A 151 5.55 -1.53 -1.84
C LEU A 151 5.73 -0.01 -1.97
N ILE A 152 5.00 0.59 -2.92
CA ILE A 152 4.87 2.04 -3.05
C ILE A 152 3.68 2.50 -2.21
N VAL A 153 3.93 3.48 -1.34
CA VAL A 153 2.96 4.08 -0.44
C VAL A 153 2.92 5.58 -0.69
N PHE A 154 1.72 6.13 -0.85
CA PHE A 154 1.52 7.58 -0.83
C PHE A 154 1.06 8.03 0.53
N VAL A 155 1.50 9.20 0.98
CA VAL A 155 1.15 9.76 2.28
C VAL A 155 0.58 11.15 2.04
N GLU A 156 -0.63 11.39 2.54
CA GLU A 156 -1.26 12.71 2.47
C GLU A 156 -2.11 12.94 3.72
N ALA A 157 -1.93 14.10 4.35
CA ALA A 157 -2.69 14.52 5.54
C ALA A 157 -2.81 13.45 6.64
N GLY A 158 -1.71 12.73 6.92
CA GLY A 158 -1.68 11.68 7.94
C GLY A 158 -2.22 10.32 7.48
N ILE A 159 -2.61 10.16 6.22
CA ILE A 159 -3.14 8.90 5.68
C ILE A 159 -2.15 8.32 4.69
N ALA A 160 -1.72 7.08 4.94
CA ALA A 160 -0.90 6.30 4.02
C ALA A 160 -1.80 5.43 3.12
N TYR A 161 -1.48 5.32 1.83
CA TYR A 161 -2.23 4.56 0.83
C TYR A 161 -1.30 3.56 0.13
N THR A 162 -1.55 2.26 0.30
CA THR A 162 -0.69 1.22 -0.29
C THR A 162 -1.01 1.01 -1.76
N TRP A 163 -0.34 1.75 -2.64
CA TRP A 163 -0.70 1.86 -4.07
C TRP A 163 -0.35 0.63 -4.89
N LYS A 164 0.92 0.19 -4.84
CA LYS A 164 1.42 -0.91 -5.68
C LYS A 164 2.42 -1.76 -4.95
N THR A 165 2.25 -3.07 -5.03
CA THR A 165 3.21 -4.06 -4.53
C THR A 165 3.68 -5.01 -5.62
N ALA A 166 4.95 -5.44 -5.52
CA ALA A 166 5.58 -6.46 -6.34
C ALA A 166 6.56 -7.27 -5.48
N TYR A 167 6.80 -8.53 -5.84
CA TYR A 167 7.77 -9.38 -5.16
C TYR A 167 8.37 -10.40 -6.13
N ASP A 168 9.53 -10.96 -5.77
CA ASP A 168 10.21 -12.02 -6.50
C ASP A 168 9.50 -13.36 -6.29
N GLU A 169 8.83 -13.84 -7.34
CA GLU A 169 8.05 -15.08 -7.30
C GLU A 169 8.90 -16.33 -7.14
N THR A 170 10.20 -16.27 -7.48
CA THR A 170 11.11 -17.39 -7.22
C THR A 170 11.27 -17.67 -5.73
N LEU A 171 10.94 -16.67 -4.89
CA LEU A 171 10.94 -16.75 -3.43
C LEU A 171 9.53 -16.85 -2.85
N ALA A 172 8.49 -17.13 -3.65
CA ALA A 172 7.09 -17.16 -3.19
C ALA A 172 6.85 -18.11 -2.01
N SER A 173 7.63 -19.19 -1.88
CA SER A 173 7.55 -20.14 -0.75
C SER A 173 7.93 -19.52 0.61
N TYR A 174 8.56 -18.34 0.61
CA TYR A 174 8.91 -17.56 1.80
C TYR A 174 7.91 -16.42 2.07
N SER A 175 6.88 -16.23 1.22
CA SER A 175 5.88 -15.17 1.31
C SER A 175 6.45 -13.75 1.47
N PRO A 176 7.39 -13.31 0.60
CA PRO A 176 8.10 -12.04 0.77
C PRO A 176 7.18 -10.82 0.78
N GLY A 177 6.08 -10.83 0.00
CA GLY A 177 5.07 -9.77 0.04
C GLY A 177 4.38 -9.65 1.41
N THR A 178 4.06 -10.77 2.06
CA THR A 178 3.48 -10.75 3.40
C THR A 178 4.49 -10.31 4.46
N LEU A 179 5.74 -10.76 4.34
CA LEU A 179 6.81 -10.30 5.22
C LEU A 179 7.02 -8.78 5.10
N LEU A 180 7.00 -8.24 3.88
CA LEU A 180 7.07 -6.80 3.65
C LEU A 180 5.90 -6.08 4.32
N MET A 181 4.66 -6.57 4.17
CA MET A 181 3.49 -5.93 4.80
C MET A 181 3.55 -5.93 6.32
N ILE A 182 4.18 -6.94 6.94
CA ILE A 182 4.42 -6.98 8.38
C ILE A 182 5.38 -5.86 8.81
N GLU A 183 6.48 -5.67 8.08
CA GLU A 183 7.41 -4.57 8.38
C GLU A 183 6.80 -3.19 8.10
N VAL A 184 5.97 -3.07 7.05
CA VAL A 184 5.17 -1.86 6.78
C VAL A 184 4.21 -1.57 7.92
N THR A 185 3.52 -2.59 8.45
CA THR A 185 2.60 -2.45 9.59
C THR A 185 3.33 -1.89 10.81
N ARG A 186 4.51 -2.43 11.13
CA ARG A 186 5.34 -1.90 12.22
C ARG A 186 5.75 -0.45 11.96
N GLN A 187 6.35 -0.18 10.81
CA GLN A 187 6.88 1.14 10.52
C GLN A 187 5.78 2.20 10.49
N HIS A 188 4.58 1.89 9.98
CA HIS A 188 3.47 2.83 9.94
C HIS A 188 2.88 3.12 11.33
N LEU A 189 2.80 2.12 12.23
CA LEU A 189 2.36 2.34 13.61
C LEU A 189 3.40 3.12 14.44
N ASP A 190 4.68 2.98 14.09
CA ASP A 190 5.78 3.70 14.74
C ASP A 190 6.02 5.11 14.14
N ASP A 191 5.43 5.45 13.00
CA ASP A 191 5.61 6.75 12.32
C ASP A 191 4.57 7.77 12.81
N PRO A 192 4.97 8.81 13.56
CA PRO A 192 4.02 9.80 14.07
C PRO A 192 3.36 10.65 12.97
N ASN A 193 3.84 10.57 11.72
CA ASN A 193 3.22 11.24 10.58
C ASN A 193 2.12 10.41 9.90
N ILE A 194 1.90 9.16 10.35
CA ILE A 194 0.87 8.27 9.81
C ILE A 194 -0.14 7.98 10.92
N MET A 195 -1.36 8.49 10.76
CA MET A 195 -2.49 8.21 11.65
C MET A 195 -3.24 6.95 11.22
N MET A 196 -3.31 6.71 9.92
CA MET A 196 -4.06 5.60 9.33
C MET A 196 -3.36 5.12 8.06
N THR A 197 -3.41 3.82 7.78
CA THR A 197 -3.05 3.26 6.48
C THR A 197 -4.24 2.59 5.83
N ASP A 198 -4.61 3.09 4.65
CA ASP A 198 -5.57 2.46 3.77
C ASP A 198 -4.89 1.40 2.90
N SER A 199 -5.40 0.16 2.95
CA SER A 199 -4.86 -0.95 2.15
C SER A 199 -5.04 -0.78 0.65
N CYS A 200 -5.97 0.07 0.21
CA CYS A 200 -6.42 0.15 -1.19
C CYS A 200 -6.76 -1.21 -1.81
N ALA A 201 -6.95 -2.24 -0.97
CA ALA A 201 -7.13 -3.60 -1.40
C ALA A 201 -8.59 -3.83 -1.79
N VAL A 202 -8.80 -4.84 -2.63
CA VAL A 202 -10.16 -5.36 -2.85
C VAL A 202 -10.72 -5.91 -1.53
N PRO A 203 -12.06 -5.93 -1.36
CA PRO A 203 -12.69 -6.60 -0.23
C PRO A 203 -12.20 -8.04 -0.09
N ASP A 204 -12.12 -8.52 1.15
CA ASP A 204 -11.69 -9.88 1.51
C ASP A 204 -10.29 -10.28 1.01
N HIS A 205 -9.39 -9.31 0.78
CA HIS A 205 -8.03 -9.59 0.34
C HIS A 205 -7.31 -10.51 1.34
N PRO A 206 -6.82 -11.69 0.92
CA PRO A 206 -6.49 -12.79 1.83
C PRO A 206 -5.33 -12.50 2.78
N VAL A 207 -4.47 -11.53 2.45
CA VAL A 207 -3.39 -11.07 3.33
C VAL A 207 -3.82 -9.86 4.17
N MET A 208 -4.54 -8.90 3.57
CA MET A 208 -4.82 -7.63 4.23
C MET A 208 -5.91 -7.81 5.30
N SER A 209 -6.97 -8.56 4.99
CA SER A 209 -8.04 -8.87 5.94
C SER A 209 -7.61 -9.77 7.11
N ARG A 210 -6.36 -10.28 7.08
CA ARG A 210 -5.77 -11.00 8.22
C ARG A 210 -4.89 -10.12 9.07
N LEU A 211 -4.20 -9.14 8.47
CA LEU A 211 -3.29 -8.26 9.16
C LEU A 211 -4.03 -7.08 9.78
N TRP A 212 -4.98 -6.52 9.04
CA TRP A 212 -5.68 -5.27 9.33
C TRP A 212 -7.18 -5.51 9.45
N ALA A 213 -7.87 -4.58 10.09
CA ALA A 213 -9.32 -4.64 10.35
C ALA A 213 -10.10 -3.72 9.41
#